data_AF-A0A5D0Q2P6-F1
#
_entry.id   AF-A0A5D0Q2P6-F1
#
_cell.length_a   1.000
_cell.length_b   1.000
_cell.length_c   1.000
_cell.angle_alpha   90.00
_cell.angle_beta   90.00
_cell.angle_gamma   90.00
#
_symmetry.space_group_name_H-M   'P 1'
#
loop_
_entity.id
_entity.type
_entity.pdbx_description
1 polymer ?
#
loop_
_entity_poly.entity_id
_entity_poly.type
_entity_poly.pdbx_seq_one_letter_code
_entity_poly.pdbx_strand_id
1 'polypeptide(L)'
;MIADRALACDGVVRLSGGPFGTVATYLPGERLTGVHADDRAVEIAIVATLHRPLPQTADEVRGAVADLAGDRPVHVRIDDIIVEGS
;
A
#
# COMPACT_ATOMS: atom_id res chain seq x y z
N MET A 1 -4.59 10.56 2.24
CA MET A 1 -5.51 9.95 3.22
C MET A 1 -5.10 8.51 3.55
N ILE A 2 -5.27 7.48 2.73
CA ILE A 2 -4.58 6.17 2.96
C ILE A 2 -3.24 6.10 2.21
N ALA A 3 -3.27 6.50 0.94
CA ALA A 3 -2.11 6.54 0.06
C ALA A 3 -0.92 7.30 0.66
N ASP A 4 -1.14 8.55 1.09
CA ASP A 4 -0.07 9.38 1.66
C ASP A 4 0.55 8.78 2.92
N ARG A 5 -0.24 8.10 3.76
CA ARG A 5 0.29 7.46 4.98
C ARG A 5 1.12 6.23 4.65
N ALA A 6 0.67 5.41 3.69
CA ALA A 6 1.45 4.29 3.20
C ALA A 6 2.77 4.75 2.55
N LEU A 7 2.75 5.84 1.78
CA LEU A 7 3.94 6.43 1.17
C LEU A 7 4.91 7.04 2.18
N ALA A 8 4.44 7.41 3.36
CA ALA A 8 5.28 7.95 4.43
C ALA A 8 5.99 6.87 5.27
N CYS A 9 5.64 5.58 5.08
CA CYS A 9 6.26 4.47 5.82
C CYS A 9 7.66 4.16 5.32
N ASP A 10 8.57 3.87 6.24
CA ASP A 10 9.96 3.55 5.89
C ASP A 10 10.02 2.24 5.08
N GLY A 11 10.74 2.27 3.96
CA GLY A 11 10.83 1.14 3.02
C GLY A 11 9.75 1.10 1.93
N VAL A 12 8.84 2.07 1.87
CA VAL A 12 7.90 2.23 0.76
C VAL A 12 8.45 3.21 -0.27
N VAL A 13 8.62 2.75 -1.52
CA VAL A 13 9.09 3.60 -2.62
C VAL A 13 7.92 4.31 -3.30
N ARG A 14 6.89 3.54 -3.63
CA ARG A 14 5.69 4.01 -4.33
C ARG A 14 4.54 3.05 -4.14
N LEU A 15 3.33 3.52 -4.44
CA LEU A 15 2.18 2.64 -4.60
C LEU A 15 2.26 1.91 -5.96
N SER A 16 1.75 0.68 -5.98
CA SER A 16 1.65 -0.17 -7.16
C SER A 16 0.20 -0.34 -7.53
N GLY A 17 -0.17 -0.23 -8.79
CA GLY A 17 -1.53 -0.58 -9.24
C GLY A 17 -1.81 -2.08 -9.21
N GLY A 18 -0.90 -2.94 -8.75
CA GLY A 18 -0.95 -4.37 -9.05
C GLY A 18 -0.28 -4.70 -10.39
N PRO A 19 0.10 -5.97 -10.63
CA PRO A 19 0.69 -6.43 -11.89
C PRO A 19 -0.20 -6.20 -13.13
N PHE A 20 -1.50 -5.94 -12.93
CA PHE A 20 -2.47 -5.62 -13.99
C PHE A 20 -3.13 -4.24 -13.83
N GLY A 21 -2.64 -3.39 -12.90
CA GLY A 21 -3.28 -2.10 -12.60
C GLY A 21 -4.62 -2.21 -11.85
N THR A 22 -5.01 -3.38 -11.38
CA THR A 22 -6.35 -3.65 -10.81
C THR A 22 -6.53 -3.20 -9.35
N VAL A 23 -5.46 -2.91 -8.61
CA VAL A 23 -5.56 -2.32 -7.28
C VAL A 23 -5.76 -0.81 -7.45
N ALA A 24 -7.01 -0.40 -7.53
CA ALA A 24 -7.37 1.01 -7.54
C ALA A 24 -8.76 1.24 -6.93
N THR A 25 -8.88 2.31 -6.14
CA THR A 25 -10.15 2.86 -5.70
C THR A 25 -10.57 3.88 -6.73
N TYR A 26 -11.78 3.72 -7.29
CA TYR A 26 -12.42 4.75 -8.09
C TYR A 26 -13.12 5.73 -7.15
N LEU A 27 -12.63 6.96 -7.12
CA LEU A 27 -13.27 8.10 -6.47
C LEU A 27 -13.99 8.93 -7.55
N PRO A 28 -14.98 9.79 -7.21
CA PRO A 28 -15.64 10.64 -8.20
C PRO A 28 -14.62 11.57 -8.91
N GLY A 29 -14.23 11.21 -10.13
CA GLY A 29 -13.31 11.98 -10.96
C GLY A 29 -11.83 11.58 -10.89
N GLU A 30 -11.44 10.65 -10.01
CA GLU A 30 -10.03 10.22 -9.89
C GLU A 30 -9.89 8.71 -9.62
N ARG A 31 -8.82 8.13 -10.18
CA ARG A 31 -8.42 6.74 -9.93
C ARG A 31 -7.24 6.75 -8.96
N LEU A 32 -7.46 6.28 -7.73
CA LEU A 32 -6.39 6.17 -6.75
C LEU A 32 -5.63 4.85 -6.97
N THR A 33 -4.42 4.93 -7.53
CA THR A 33 -3.58 3.76 -7.78
C THR A 33 -3.03 3.16 -6.47
N GLY A 34 -3.13 1.84 -6.34
CA GLY A 34 -2.49 1.04 -5.28
C GLY A 34 -3.16 1.06 -3.92
N VAL A 35 -4.34 1.67 -3.82
CA VAL A 35 -5.26 1.49 -2.70
C VAL A 35 -6.59 1.04 -3.29
N HIS A 36 -7.19 0.00 -2.73
CA HIS A 36 -8.57 -0.40 -2.97
C HIS A 36 -9.26 -0.56 -1.62
N ALA A 37 -10.40 0.08 -1.41
CA ALA A 37 -11.15 -0.02 -0.17
C ALA A 37 -12.63 -0.28 -0.47
N ASP A 38 -13.18 -1.31 0.16
CA ASP A 38 -14.60 -1.64 0.12
C ASP A 38 -15.13 -1.85 1.55
N ASP A 39 -16.34 -2.41 1.67
CA ASP A 39 -16.98 -2.67 2.96
C ASP A 39 -16.35 -3.84 3.72
N ARG A 40 -15.48 -4.63 3.08
CA ARG A 40 -14.88 -5.85 3.64
C ARG A 40 -13.42 -5.68 4.02
N ALA A 41 -12.64 -4.91 3.26
CA ALA A 41 -11.21 -4.79 3.46
C ALA A 41 -10.64 -3.48 2.89
N VAL A 42 -9.41 -3.17 3.31
CA VAL A 42 -8.55 -2.19 2.67
C VAL A 42 -7.33 -2.93 2.12
N GLU A 43 -7.18 -2.93 0.80
CA GLU A 43 -6.05 -3.49 0.07
C GLU A 43 -5.08 -2.37 -0.32
N ILE A 44 -3.80 -2.56 -0.02
CA ILE A 44 -2.73 -1.61 -0.36
C ILE A 44 -1.62 -2.38 -1.06
N ALA A 45 -1.28 -1.96 -2.27
CA ALA A 45 -0.20 -2.53 -3.05
C ALA A 45 0.97 -1.53 -3.13
N ILE A 46 2.16 -1.98 -2.74
CA ILE A 46 3.37 -1.16 -2.66
C ILE A 46 4.53 -1.75 -3.47
N VAL A 47 5.46 -0.88 -3.82
CA VAL A 47 6.83 -1.25 -4.16
C VAL A 47 7.71 -0.90 -2.97
N ALA A 48 8.52 -1.86 -2.54
CA ALA A 48 9.36 -1.72 -1.36
C ALA A 48 10.86 -1.68 -1.71
N THR A 49 11.69 -1.29 -0.75
CA THR A 49 13.15 -1.49 -0.79
C THR A 49 13.56 -2.66 0.10
N LEU A 50 14.80 -3.13 -0.03
CA LEU A 50 15.39 -4.17 0.84
C LEU A 50 16.28 -3.65 1.97
N HIS A 51 16.27 -2.34 2.28
CA HIS A 51 17.07 -1.83 3.41
C HIS A 51 16.54 -2.26 4.77
N ARG A 52 15.33 -2.83 4.82
CA ARG A 52 14.72 -3.44 6.01
C ARG A 52 13.89 -4.67 5.63
N PRO A 53 13.52 -5.54 6.60
CA PRO A 53 12.69 -6.71 6.33
C PRO A 53 11.31 -6.34 5.81
N LEU A 54 10.93 -6.91 4.67
CA LEU A 54 9.64 -6.68 4.01
C LEU A 54 8.40 -6.86 4.93
N PRO A 55 8.34 -7.87 5.83
CA PRO A 55 7.22 -7.98 6.76
C PRO A 55 7.08 -6.76 7.67
N GLN A 56 8.20 -6.16 8.10
CA GLN A 56 8.17 -4.97 8.97
C GLN A 56 7.66 -3.74 8.22
N THR A 57 8.05 -3.56 6.95
CA THR A 57 7.48 -2.50 6.09
C THR A 57 5.96 -2.68 5.97
N ALA A 58 5.49 -3.91 5.74
CA ALA A 58 4.06 -4.20 5.63
C ALA A 58 3.31 -4.00 6.96
N ASP A 59 3.91 -4.36 8.09
CA ASP A 59 3.36 -4.12 9.43
C ASP A 59 3.22 -2.62 9.72
N GLU A 60 4.23 -1.83 9.36
CA GLU A 60 4.22 -0.38 9.54
C GLU A 60 3.13 0.28 8.70
N VAL A 61 2.99 -0.12 7.43
CA VAL A 61 1.89 0.36 6.57
C VAL A 61 0.54 0.02 7.19
N ARG A 62 0.34 -1.23 7.66
CA ARG A 62 -0.90 -1.63 8.33
C ARG A 62 -1.19 -0.77 9.56
N GLY A 63 -0.19 -0.51 10.40
CA GLY A 63 -0.34 0.33 11.58
C GLY A 63 -0.66 1.78 11.23
N ALA A 64 -0.03 2.35 10.22
CA ALA A 64 -0.19 3.74 9.81
C ALA A 64 -1.60 4.07 9.29
N VAL A 65 -2.33 3.08 8.77
CA VAL A 65 -3.67 3.28 8.18
C VAL A 65 -4.81 2.67 8.99
N ALA A 66 -4.53 2.02 10.13
CA ALA A 66 -5.50 1.24 10.89
C ALA A 66 -6.71 2.07 11.36
N ASP A 67 -6.49 3.30 11.83
CA ASP A 67 -7.54 4.25 12.22
C ASP A 67 -8.46 4.65 11.06
N LEU A 68 -7.96 4.63 9.82
CA LEU A 68 -8.73 4.91 8.61
C LEU A 68 -9.50 3.69 8.11
N ALA A 69 -9.05 2.48 8.46
CA ALA A 69 -9.67 1.23 8.08
C ALA A 69 -10.90 0.89 8.94
N GLY A 70 -10.95 1.38 10.18
CA GLY A 70 -11.99 0.98 11.14
C GLY A 70 -11.84 -0.50 11.48
N ASP A 71 -12.95 -1.24 11.53
CA ASP A 71 -12.93 -2.69 11.83
C ASP A 71 -12.52 -3.57 10.63
N ARG A 72 -12.26 -2.96 9.47
CA ARG A 72 -11.90 -3.70 8.26
C ARG A 72 -10.44 -4.18 8.33
N PRO A 73 -10.15 -5.44 7.96
CA PRO A 73 -8.77 -5.89 7.78
C PRO A 73 -8.04 -5.04 6.73
N VAL A 74 -6.78 -4.75 7.02
CA VAL A 74 -5.85 -4.12 6.08
C VAL A 74 -4.92 -5.20 5.52
N HIS A 75 -4.92 -5.36 4.21
CA HIS A 75 -4.04 -6.26 3.49
C HIS A 75 -2.99 -5.45 2.74
N VAL A 76 -1.72 -5.76 2.96
CA VAL A 76 -0.59 -5.09 2.31
C VAL A 76 0.13 -6.10 1.43
N ARG A 77 0.17 -5.80 0.14
CA ARG A 77 0.90 -6.56 -0.88
C ARG A 77 2.14 -5.81 -1.29
N ILE A 78 3.24 -6.55 -1.40
CA ILE A 78 4.50 -6.07 -1.97
C ILE A 78 4.55 -6.64 -3.37
N ASP A 79 4.32 -5.81 -4.37
CA ASP A 79 4.26 -6.26 -5.77
C ASP A 79 5.63 -6.26 -6.43
N ASP A 80 6.53 -5.39 -5.97
CA ASP A 80 7.86 -5.26 -6.52
C ASP A 80 8.84 -4.73 -5.47
N ILE A 81 10.12 -4.88 -5.76
CA ILE A 81 11.22 -4.51 -4.87
C ILE A 81 12.29 -3.76 -5.68
N ILE A 82 12.68 -2.58 -5.21
CA ILE A 82 13.86 -1.87 -5.74
C ILE A 82 15.08 -2.25 -4.90
N VAL A 83 16.11 -2.72 -5.59
CA VAL A 83 17.43 -2.97 -5.02
C VAL A 83 18.36 -1.87 -5.54
N GLU A 84 18.92 -1.06 -4.64
CA GLU A 84 19.91 -0.06 -5.06
C GLU A 84 21.19 -0.75 -5.55
N GLY A 85 21.68 -0.36 -6.73
CA GLY A 85 22.93 -0.86 -7.32
C GLY A 85 22.81 -1.65 -8.62
N SER A 86 21.68 -1.56 -9.34
CA SER A 86 21.58 -2.09 -10.72
C SER A 86 21.84 -1.04 -11.79
#